data_AF-A0A2N3N3T0-F1
#
_entry.id   AF-A0A2N3N3T0-F1
#
_cell.length_a   1.000
_cell.length_b   1.000
_cell.length_c   1.000
_cell.angle_alpha   90.00
_cell.angle_beta   90.00
_cell.angle_gamma   90.00
#
_symmetry.space_group_name_H-M   'P 1'
#
loop_
_entity.id
_entity.type
_entity.pdbx_description
1 polymer ?
#
loop_
_entity_poly.entity_id
_entity_poly.type
_entity_poly.pdbx_seq_one_letter_code
_entity_poly.pdbx_strand_id
1 'polypeptide(L)'
;MTSRVPVLFLKTKSAPSDAYEDLFSKQPLPQCVFEPQFVPVLRHSFKENGMAEARTALQNRQVNETTEAKYGGMIFTSQRAVEAFTALVEDGKGDPKWPHLQRVPVYSVGPATTRALRAVPQEPPLQVFGDHTGNGETLAPFILDHYREWYKGRSTLPPLLFLVGEQRRDVIPRKLMDENLPSDRRIEVREVEMYETREMESFPVDLRNVLRGLDPESTTWVVVFSPAGCETMLKGIGFLDSDGNAKSNNEPQSSILVATIGPTTRDCLKGFGFSPHACAEQPSPEGILKAIDQYRAGIN
;
A
#
# COMPACT_ATOMS: atom_id res chain seq x y z
N MET A 1 28.27 -29.60 7.91
CA MET A 1 26.96 -29.46 7.23
C MET A 1 26.58 -27.99 7.31
N THR A 2 26.21 -27.37 6.20
CA THR A 2 25.73 -25.98 6.21
C THR A 2 24.32 -25.97 6.77
N SER A 3 24.10 -25.26 7.88
CA SER A 3 22.78 -25.16 8.51
C SER A 3 21.88 -24.22 7.70
N ARG A 4 20.59 -24.52 7.60
CA ARG A 4 19.61 -23.70 6.89
C ARG A 4 18.83 -22.89 7.91
N VAL A 5 18.69 -21.59 7.65
CA VAL A 5 17.99 -20.65 8.54
C VAL A 5 16.77 -20.13 7.79
N PRO A 6 15.56 -20.63 8.09
CA PRO A 6 14.33 -20.13 7.49
C PRO A 6 14.12 -18.65 7.80
N VAL A 7 13.72 -17.87 6.80
CA VAL A 7 13.34 -16.46 6.95
C VAL A 7 11.95 -16.26 6.34
N LEU A 8 10.94 -16.15 7.20
CA LEU A 8 9.55 -15.94 6.82
C LEU A 8 9.29 -14.45 6.66
N PHE A 9 9.19 -13.98 5.42
CA PHE A 9 8.78 -12.62 5.11
C PHE A 9 7.26 -12.52 5.10
N LEU A 10 6.70 -11.78 6.06
CA LEU A 10 5.26 -11.55 6.18
C LEU A 10 4.81 -10.42 5.23
N LYS A 11 4.96 -10.68 3.94
CA LYS A 11 4.53 -9.82 2.83
C LYS A 11 4.24 -10.67 1.58
N THR A 12 3.49 -10.10 0.66
CA THR A 12 3.32 -10.67 -0.68
C THR A 12 4.63 -10.58 -1.45
N LYS A 13 5.07 -11.68 -2.07
CA LYS A 13 6.25 -11.72 -2.93
C LYS A 13 6.05 -10.80 -4.14
N SER A 14 7.03 -9.93 -4.41
CA SER A 14 7.02 -9.05 -5.58
C SER A 14 7.32 -9.84 -6.86
N ALA A 15 6.73 -9.43 -7.98
CA ALA A 15 6.95 -10.03 -9.30
C ALA A 15 7.50 -8.98 -10.28
N PRO A 16 8.40 -9.34 -11.23
CA PRO A 16 8.89 -10.70 -11.50
C PRO A 16 10.01 -11.17 -10.54
N SER A 17 10.61 -10.27 -9.76
CA SER A 17 11.61 -10.59 -8.73
C SER A 17 11.34 -9.85 -7.43
N ASP A 18 11.86 -10.38 -6.32
CA ASP A 18 11.74 -9.77 -4.99
C ASP A 18 13.14 -9.52 -4.40
N ALA A 19 13.42 -8.25 -4.08
CA ALA A 19 14.72 -7.83 -3.58
C ALA A 19 15.13 -8.52 -2.25
N TYR A 20 14.17 -8.94 -1.42
CA TYR A 20 14.45 -9.68 -0.19
C TYR A 20 14.91 -11.10 -0.49
N GLU A 21 14.23 -11.78 -1.42
CA GLU A 21 14.65 -13.11 -1.88
C GLU A 21 16.03 -13.04 -2.54
N ASP A 22 16.23 -12.07 -3.44
CA ASP A 22 17.48 -11.85 -4.15
C ASP A 22 18.66 -11.66 -3.18
N LEU A 23 18.48 -10.84 -2.15
CA LEU A 23 19.53 -10.55 -1.17
C LEU A 23 19.79 -11.75 -0.25
N PHE A 24 18.75 -12.28 0.40
CA PHE A 24 18.88 -13.34 1.40
C PHE A 24 19.34 -14.67 0.80
N SER A 25 18.95 -14.99 -0.44
CA SER A 25 19.42 -16.21 -1.11
C SER A 25 20.89 -16.16 -1.51
N LYS A 26 21.44 -14.95 -1.72
CA LYS A 26 22.81 -14.74 -2.21
C LYS A 26 23.84 -14.55 -1.10
N GLN A 27 23.41 -14.39 0.15
CA GLN A 27 24.30 -14.07 1.24
C GLN A 27 24.66 -15.32 2.05
N PRO A 28 25.86 -15.90 1.84
CA PRO A 28 26.32 -16.99 2.69
C PRO A 28 26.66 -16.42 4.07
N LEU A 29 26.10 -17.02 5.11
CA LEU A 29 26.59 -16.84 6.48
C LEU A 29 27.75 -17.81 6.70
N PRO A 30 28.67 -17.52 7.63
CA PRO A 30 29.63 -18.52 8.08
C PRO A 30 28.85 -19.75 8.59
N GLN A 31 28.96 -20.87 7.87
CA GLN A 31 28.34 -22.17 8.19
C GLN A 31 26.81 -22.26 8.06
N CYS A 32 26.12 -21.21 7.58
CA CYS A 32 24.68 -21.25 7.34
C CYS A 32 24.25 -20.58 6.02
N VAL A 33 23.06 -20.90 5.54
CA VAL A 33 22.39 -20.19 4.43
C VAL A 33 20.98 -19.81 4.83
N PHE A 34 20.54 -18.61 4.45
CA PHE A 34 19.15 -18.21 4.64
C PHE A 34 18.25 -18.89 3.61
N GLU A 35 17.06 -19.29 4.03
CA GLU A 35 16.01 -19.82 3.16
C GLU A 35 14.79 -18.90 3.21
N PRO A 36 14.70 -17.93 2.28
CA PRO A 36 13.60 -16.98 2.27
C PRO A 36 12.29 -17.66 1.83
N GLN A 37 11.23 -17.43 2.61
CA GLN A 37 9.87 -17.86 2.29
C GLN A 37 8.91 -16.68 2.51
N PHE A 38 7.83 -16.62 1.74
CA PHE A 38 6.86 -15.53 1.80
C PHE A 38 5.53 -16.04 2.33
N VAL A 39 5.00 -15.35 3.33
CA VAL A 39 3.65 -15.59 3.85
C VAL A 39 2.84 -14.30 3.64
N PRO A 40 1.97 -14.26 2.62
CA PRO A 40 1.15 -13.09 2.34
C PRO A 40 0.24 -12.74 3.53
N VAL A 41 0.24 -11.46 3.92
CA VAL A 41 -0.56 -10.94 5.05
C VAL A 41 -1.74 -10.12 4.56
N LEU A 42 -1.55 -9.33 3.50
CA LEU A 42 -2.52 -8.39 3.00
C LEU A 42 -3.03 -8.83 1.63
N ARG A 43 -4.34 -8.73 1.44
CA ARG A 43 -4.99 -8.79 0.13
C ARG A 43 -5.57 -7.43 -0.22
N HIS A 44 -5.48 -7.11 -1.51
CA HIS A 44 -6.16 -5.98 -2.11
C HIS A 44 -7.30 -6.53 -2.96
N SER A 45 -8.52 -6.06 -2.72
CA SER A 45 -9.71 -6.41 -3.51
C SER A 45 -10.35 -5.13 -4.05
N PHE A 46 -10.88 -5.21 -5.27
CA PHE A 46 -11.71 -4.13 -5.78
C PHE A 46 -13.02 -4.06 -4.99
N LYS A 47 -13.50 -2.84 -4.76
CA LYS A 47 -14.82 -2.63 -4.16
C LYS A 47 -15.82 -2.47 -5.28
N GLU A 48 -16.67 -3.48 -5.47
CA GLU A 48 -17.65 -3.53 -6.56
C GLU A 48 -18.52 -2.27 -6.65
N ASN A 49 -18.95 -1.71 -5.51
CA ASN A 49 -19.74 -0.48 -5.49
C ASN A 49 -18.96 0.74 -6.05
N GLY A 50 -17.69 0.89 -5.66
CA GLY A 50 -16.85 1.98 -6.16
C GLY A 50 -16.49 1.79 -7.63
N MET A 51 -16.17 0.54 -8.03
CA MET A 51 -15.97 0.17 -9.43
C MET A 51 -17.20 0.50 -10.28
N ALA A 52 -18.40 0.17 -9.82
CA ALA A 52 -19.65 0.46 -10.51
C ALA A 52 -19.94 1.97 -10.61
N GLU A 53 -19.69 2.73 -9.55
CA GLU A 53 -19.84 4.20 -9.53
C GLU A 53 -18.87 4.86 -10.54
N ALA A 54 -17.58 4.50 -10.49
CA ALA A 54 -16.59 5.01 -11.42
C ALA A 54 -16.87 4.59 -12.86
N ARG A 55 -17.25 3.32 -13.09
CA ARG A 55 -17.66 2.81 -14.41
C ARG A 55 -18.81 3.62 -14.98
N THR A 56 -19.84 3.86 -14.18
CA THR A 56 -21.03 4.64 -14.59
C THR A 56 -20.64 6.08 -14.90
N ALA A 57 -19.75 6.69 -14.11
CA ALA A 57 -19.26 8.04 -14.37
C ALA A 57 -18.52 8.14 -15.72
N LEU A 58 -17.68 7.16 -16.05
CA LEU A 58 -16.97 7.12 -17.34
C LEU A 58 -17.92 6.84 -18.51
N GLN A 59 -18.80 5.84 -18.40
CA GLN A 59 -19.77 5.46 -19.44
C GLN A 59 -20.73 6.59 -19.78
N ASN A 60 -21.22 7.30 -18.76
CA ASN A 60 -22.13 8.43 -18.94
C ASN A 60 -21.38 9.75 -19.25
N ARG A 61 -20.06 9.70 -19.47
CA ARG A 61 -19.22 10.88 -19.77
C ARG A 61 -19.37 11.99 -18.73
N GLN A 62 -19.54 11.61 -17.47
CA GLN A 62 -19.73 12.54 -16.36
C GLN A 62 -18.43 13.29 -16.00
N VAL A 63 -17.28 12.74 -16.40
CA VAL A 63 -15.98 13.39 -16.30
C VAL A 63 -15.65 14.04 -17.63
N ASN A 64 -15.73 15.36 -17.74
CA ASN A 64 -15.47 16.08 -18.98
C ASN A 64 -15.14 17.56 -18.74
N GLU A 65 -14.80 18.29 -19.80
CA GLU A 65 -14.42 19.69 -19.75
C GLU A 65 -15.56 20.69 -19.91
N THR A 66 -16.82 20.28 -19.99
CA THR A 66 -17.97 21.18 -20.22
C THR A 66 -18.37 21.94 -18.96
N THR A 67 -19.25 22.94 -19.09
CA THR A 67 -19.79 23.70 -17.94
C THR A 67 -20.81 22.92 -17.12
N GLU A 68 -21.42 21.90 -17.71
CA GLU A 68 -22.41 21.00 -17.07
C GLU A 68 -21.77 19.69 -16.58
N ALA A 69 -20.44 19.60 -16.63
CA ALA A 69 -19.70 18.43 -16.19
C ALA A 69 -19.98 18.14 -14.71
N LYS A 70 -20.35 16.89 -14.40
CA LYS A 70 -20.48 16.44 -13.02
C LYS A 70 -19.11 16.43 -12.33
N TYR A 71 -18.07 16.07 -13.07
CA TYR A 71 -16.68 16.16 -12.64
C TYR A 71 -15.83 16.76 -13.76
N GLY A 72 -14.91 17.67 -13.41
CA GLY A 72 -13.98 18.25 -14.37
C GLY A 72 -12.55 17.73 -14.24
N GLY A 73 -12.31 16.67 -13.46
CA GLY A 73 -10.95 16.19 -13.21
C GLY A 73 -10.94 14.98 -12.30
N MET A 74 -9.80 14.31 -12.25
CA MET A 74 -9.62 13.10 -11.43
C MET A 74 -8.40 13.22 -10.53
N ILE A 75 -8.44 12.59 -9.35
CA ILE A 75 -7.32 12.52 -8.41
C ILE A 75 -7.01 11.05 -8.12
N PHE A 76 -5.72 10.71 -8.03
CA PHE A 76 -5.22 9.40 -7.63
C PHE A 76 -4.06 9.54 -6.64
N THR A 77 -4.18 8.93 -5.46
CA THR A 77 -3.10 8.91 -4.45
C THR A 77 -2.47 7.53 -4.25
N SER A 78 -2.97 6.52 -4.97
CA SER A 78 -2.55 5.14 -4.81
C SER A 78 -2.40 4.46 -6.17
N GLN A 79 -1.29 3.73 -6.34
CA GLN A 79 -1.10 2.84 -7.48
C GLN A 79 -2.24 1.82 -7.61
N ARG A 80 -2.79 1.31 -6.49
CA ARG A 80 -3.89 0.32 -6.52
C ARG A 80 -5.18 0.94 -7.07
N ALA A 81 -5.45 2.21 -6.79
CA ALA A 81 -6.59 2.91 -7.39
C ALA A 81 -6.42 3.07 -8.91
N VAL A 82 -5.18 3.28 -9.38
CA VAL A 82 -4.86 3.31 -10.81
C VAL A 82 -5.09 1.96 -11.46
N GLU A 83 -4.69 0.86 -10.82
CA GLU A 83 -4.93 -0.49 -11.36
C GLU A 83 -6.42 -0.83 -11.45
N ALA A 84 -7.21 -0.47 -10.43
CA ALA A 84 -8.66 -0.59 -10.46
C ALA A 84 -9.26 0.23 -11.61
N PHE A 85 -8.78 1.46 -11.81
CA PHE A 85 -9.18 2.30 -12.93
C PHE A 85 -8.75 1.71 -14.29
N THR A 86 -7.54 1.15 -14.41
CA THR A 86 -7.07 0.49 -15.63
C THR A 86 -7.98 -0.68 -15.99
N ALA A 87 -8.42 -1.48 -15.03
CA ALA A 87 -9.38 -2.55 -15.29
C ALA A 87 -10.68 -2.02 -15.91
N LEU A 88 -11.19 -0.87 -15.45
CA LEU A 88 -12.34 -0.20 -16.07
C LEU A 88 -12.03 0.29 -17.50
N VAL A 89 -10.82 0.81 -17.73
CA VAL A 89 -10.40 1.25 -19.06
C VAL A 89 -10.33 0.06 -20.03
N GLU A 90 -9.86 -1.09 -19.58
CA GLU A 90 -9.78 -2.30 -20.40
C GLU A 90 -11.14 -2.87 -20.79
N ASP A 91 -12.16 -2.71 -19.93
CA ASP A 91 -13.52 -3.17 -20.22
C ASP A 91 -14.18 -2.43 -21.40
N GLY A 92 -13.67 -1.24 -21.76
CA GLY A 92 -14.15 -0.45 -22.89
C GLY A 92 -13.35 -0.65 -24.18
N LYS A 93 -12.56 -1.73 -24.30
CA LYS A 93 -11.80 -2.09 -25.52
C LYS A 93 -12.77 -2.18 -26.72
N GLY A 94 -12.76 -1.14 -27.57
CA GLY A 94 -13.60 -1.07 -28.77
C GLY A 94 -13.94 0.37 -29.20
N ASP A 95 -13.97 1.33 -28.28
CA ASP A 95 -14.11 2.75 -28.60
C ASP A 95 -12.73 3.44 -28.57
N PRO A 96 -12.22 3.98 -29.70
CA PRO A 96 -10.92 4.67 -29.75
C PRO A 96 -10.81 5.88 -28.82
N LYS A 97 -11.94 6.45 -28.40
CA LYS A 97 -11.99 7.62 -27.52
C LYS A 97 -12.23 7.25 -26.06
N TRP A 98 -12.54 6.00 -25.74
CA TRP A 98 -12.67 5.54 -24.35
C TRP A 98 -11.36 5.74 -23.59
N PRO A 99 -11.38 6.16 -22.30
CA PRO A 99 -12.51 6.51 -21.42
C PRO A 99 -13.00 7.98 -21.51
N HIS A 100 -12.76 8.68 -22.62
CA HIS A 100 -13.18 10.07 -22.89
C HIS A 100 -12.52 11.15 -22.01
N LEU A 101 -11.27 10.93 -21.58
CA LEU A 101 -10.55 11.84 -20.66
C LEU A 101 -9.49 12.71 -21.37
N GLN A 102 -9.56 12.87 -22.69
CA GLN A 102 -8.52 13.57 -23.46
C GLN A 102 -8.29 15.02 -23.03
N ARG A 103 -9.31 15.68 -22.47
CA ARG A 103 -9.28 17.10 -22.06
C ARG A 103 -9.49 17.29 -20.56
N VAL A 104 -9.26 16.22 -19.80
CA VAL A 104 -9.50 16.17 -18.36
C VAL A 104 -8.15 16.13 -17.63
N PRO A 105 -7.89 17.04 -16.67
CA PRO A 105 -6.70 16.98 -15.84
C PRO A 105 -6.79 15.83 -14.83
N VAL A 106 -5.72 15.06 -14.73
CA VAL A 106 -5.55 13.96 -13.76
C VAL A 106 -4.44 14.34 -12.79
N TYR A 107 -4.70 14.25 -11.49
CA TYR A 107 -3.72 14.59 -10.46
C TYR A 107 -3.20 13.34 -9.75
N SER A 108 -1.90 13.29 -9.48
CA SER A 108 -1.27 12.14 -8.84
C SER A 108 -0.38 12.50 -7.65
N VAL A 109 -0.34 11.60 -6.66
CA VAL A 109 0.69 11.62 -5.60
C VAL A 109 1.67 10.47 -5.79
N GLY A 110 2.95 10.83 -5.89
CA GLY A 110 4.07 9.90 -5.81
C GLY A 110 4.49 9.26 -7.14
N PRO A 111 5.79 8.94 -7.33
CA PRO A 111 6.31 8.41 -8.60
C PRO A 111 5.67 7.09 -9.05
N ALA A 112 5.28 6.21 -8.13
CA ALA A 112 4.66 4.93 -8.46
C ALA A 112 3.27 5.11 -9.09
N THR A 113 2.43 5.96 -8.49
CA THR A 113 1.10 6.30 -8.99
C THR A 113 1.19 6.99 -10.35
N THR A 114 2.09 7.97 -10.50
CA THR A 114 2.31 8.68 -11.78
C THR A 114 2.74 7.72 -12.89
N ARG A 115 3.67 6.81 -12.62
CA ARG A 115 4.10 5.81 -13.61
C ARG A 115 2.95 4.89 -14.02
N ALA A 116 2.13 4.47 -13.07
CA ALA A 116 0.96 3.64 -13.37
C ALA A 116 -0.06 4.38 -14.25
N LEU A 117 -0.34 5.67 -13.96
CA LEU A 117 -1.27 6.47 -14.77
C LEU A 117 -0.77 6.68 -16.20
N ARG A 118 0.54 6.92 -16.37
CA ARG A 118 1.15 7.05 -17.70
C ARG A 118 1.11 5.76 -18.52
N ALA A 119 0.92 4.60 -17.88
CA ALA A 119 0.80 3.30 -18.52
C ALA A 119 -0.65 2.91 -18.86
N VAL A 120 -1.65 3.73 -18.49
CA VAL A 120 -3.06 3.47 -18.81
C VAL A 120 -3.25 3.51 -20.34
N PRO A 121 -3.89 2.49 -20.94
CA PRO A 121 -4.09 2.43 -22.38
C PRO A 121 -5.22 3.39 -22.82
N GLN A 122 -4.86 4.65 -23.13
CA GLN A 122 -5.73 5.66 -23.72
C GLN A 122 -4.95 6.48 -24.75
N GLU A 123 -5.61 6.88 -25.84
CA GLU A 123 -5.07 7.84 -26.81
C GLU A 123 -5.93 9.12 -26.90
N PRO A 124 -5.31 10.32 -26.85
CA PRO A 124 -3.98 10.62 -26.30
C PRO A 124 -3.80 10.19 -24.84
N PRO A 125 -2.54 10.08 -24.37
CA PRO A 125 -2.22 9.76 -22.97
C PRO A 125 -2.90 10.71 -21.98
N LEU A 126 -3.18 10.21 -20.77
CA LEU A 126 -3.74 11.01 -19.69
C LEU A 126 -2.85 12.22 -19.36
N GLN A 127 -3.49 13.37 -19.14
CA GLN A 127 -2.80 14.60 -18.74
C GLN A 127 -2.57 14.58 -17.22
N VAL A 128 -1.44 14.01 -16.81
CA VAL A 128 -1.09 13.77 -15.40
C VAL A 128 -0.26 14.93 -14.82
N PHE A 129 -0.72 15.50 -13.70
CA PHE A 129 -0.09 16.62 -12.99
C PHE A 129 0.18 16.29 -11.51
N GLY A 130 1.11 17.03 -10.89
CA GLY A 130 1.38 16.93 -9.45
C GLY A 130 2.42 15.89 -9.04
N ASP A 131 3.11 15.26 -9.99
CA ASP A 131 4.12 14.23 -9.74
C ASP A 131 5.29 14.69 -8.82
N HIS A 132 5.61 15.98 -8.83
CA HIS A 132 6.62 16.63 -7.98
C HIS A 132 6.18 16.90 -6.53
N THR A 133 4.89 16.75 -6.20
CA THR A 133 4.33 17.19 -4.90
C THR A 133 4.62 16.22 -3.75
N GLY A 134 4.82 14.94 -4.05
CA GLY A 134 5.21 13.89 -3.11
C GLY A 134 4.13 13.44 -2.11
N ASN A 135 3.21 14.31 -1.69
CA ASN A 135 2.13 14.01 -0.75
C ASN A 135 0.88 14.90 -0.97
N GLY A 136 -0.23 14.57 -0.30
CA GLY A 136 -1.49 15.31 -0.39
C GLY A 136 -1.43 16.74 0.18
N GLU A 137 -0.57 16.99 1.17
CA GLU A 137 -0.41 18.33 1.80
C GLU A 137 0.11 19.36 0.80
N THR A 138 1.02 18.94 -0.09
CA THR A 138 1.59 19.74 -1.17
C THR A 138 0.76 19.68 -2.45
N LEU A 139 0.12 18.54 -2.75
CA LEU A 139 -0.72 18.39 -3.94
C LEU A 139 -1.95 19.29 -3.91
N ALA A 140 -2.63 19.41 -2.77
CA ALA A 140 -3.89 20.17 -2.72
C ALA A 140 -3.71 21.67 -3.06
N PRO A 141 -2.73 22.40 -2.50
CA PRO A 141 -2.43 23.78 -2.95
C PRO A 141 -2.10 23.86 -4.44
N PHE A 142 -1.32 22.90 -4.97
CA PHE A 142 -1.02 22.84 -6.40
C PHE A 142 -2.29 22.67 -7.25
N ILE A 143 -3.24 21.81 -6.84
CA ILE A 143 -4.54 21.64 -7.50
C ILE A 143 -5.33 22.96 -7.48
N LEU A 144 -5.39 23.67 -6.36
CA LEU A 144 -6.13 24.94 -6.26
C LEU A 144 -5.68 25.97 -7.28
N ASP A 145 -4.37 26.08 -7.52
CA ASP A 145 -3.81 27.04 -8.47
C ASP A 145 -3.95 26.53 -9.92
N HIS A 146 -3.51 25.29 -10.18
CA HIS A 146 -3.53 24.71 -11.52
C HIS A 146 -4.94 24.56 -12.07
N TYR A 147 -5.90 24.09 -11.26
CA TYR A 147 -7.26 23.86 -11.70
C TYR A 147 -8.02 25.15 -11.99
N ARG A 148 -7.70 26.23 -11.26
CA ARG A 148 -8.27 27.56 -11.52
C ARG A 148 -7.79 28.12 -12.86
N GLU A 149 -6.52 27.94 -13.20
CA GLU A 149 -6.00 28.33 -14.51
C GLU A 149 -6.52 27.41 -15.62
N TRP A 150 -6.66 26.11 -15.36
CA TRP A 150 -7.22 25.15 -16.32
C TRP A 150 -8.64 25.53 -16.77
N TYR A 151 -9.46 26.00 -15.83
CA TYR A 151 -10.84 26.43 -16.06
C TYR A 151 -11.00 27.96 -16.00
N LYS A 152 -9.99 28.70 -16.49
CA LYS A 152 -9.99 30.15 -16.53
C LYS A 152 -11.26 30.70 -17.19
N GLY A 153 -11.84 31.73 -16.58
CA GLY A 153 -13.06 32.38 -17.06
C GLY A 153 -14.36 31.76 -16.56
N ARG A 154 -14.32 30.65 -15.80
CA ARG A 154 -15.51 30.11 -15.13
C ARG A 154 -15.78 30.83 -13.82
N SER A 155 -17.06 31.05 -13.51
CA SER A 155 -17.50 31.55 -12.20
C SER A 155 -17.34 30.50 -11.10
N THR A 156 -17.55 29.23 -11.42
CA THR A 156 -17.42 28.09 -10.51
C THR A 156 -16.55 26.99 -11.11
N LEU A 157 -15.87 26.24 -10.26
CA LEU A 157 -15.04 25.11 -10.65
C LEU A 157 -15.87 23.81 -10.54
N PRO A 158 -15.86 22.94 -11.56
CA PRO A 158 -16.55 21.66 -11.48
C PRO A 158 -15.89 20.75 -10.40
N PRO A 159 -16.64 19.84 -9.78
CA PRO A 159 -16.08 18.91 -8.79
C PRO A 159 -14.98 18.00 -9.35
N LEU A 160 -14.12 17.49 -8.46
CA LEU A 160 -13.11 16.47 -8.78
C LEU A 160 -13.57 15.09 -8.33
N LEU A 161 -13.36 14.08 -9.17
CA LEU A 161 -13.58 12.68 -8.83
C LEU A 161 -12.28 12.09 -8.24
N PHE A 162 -12.29 11.76 -6.96
CA PHE A 162 -11.12 11.24 -6.26
C PHE A 162 -11.25 9.71 -6.11
N LEU A 163 -10.43 8.96 -6.85
CA LEU A 163 -10.40 7.51 -6.80
C LEU A 163 -9.39 7.03 -5.75
N VAL A 164 -9.88 6.40 -4.70
CA VAL A 164 -9.14 6.13 -3.45
C VAL A 164 -9.25 4.67 -3.00
N GLY A 165 -8.41 4.27 -2.06
CA GLY A 165 -8.65 3.06 -1.27
C GLY A 165 -9.60 3.36 -0.10
N GLU A 166 -9.87 2.35 0.73
CA GLU A 166 -10.51 2.58 2.05
C GLU A 166 -9.71 3.63 2.82
N GLN A 167 -10.32 4.79 3.07
CA GLN A 167 -9.61 5.99 3.50
C GLN A 167 -10.06 6.44 4.88
N ARG A 168 -9.09 6.83 5.72
CA ARG A 168 -9.34 7.60 6.94
C ARG A 168 -8.61 8.93 6.84
N ARG A 169 -9.38 10.01 6.68
CA ARG A 169 -8.96 11.42 6.82
C ARG A 169 -7.86 11.88 5.85
N ASP A 170 -8.11 11.81 4.54
CA ASP A 170 -7.21 12.42 3.58
C ASP A 170 -7.24 13.95 3.67
N VAL A 171 -6.09 14.56 3.43
CA VAL A 171 -5.94 16.01 3.49
C VAL A 171 -6.51 16.70 2.25
N ILE A 172 -6.52 16.03 1.09
CA ILE A 172 -6.89 16.65 -0.18
C ILE A 172 -8.33 17.19 -0.14
N PRO A 173 -9.38 16.40 0.18
CA PRO A 173 -10.73 16.93 0.28
C PRO A 173 -10.83 18.09 1.28
N ARG A 174 -10.22 17.94 2.46
CA ARG A 174 -10.23 18.98 3.51
C ARG A 174 -9.67 20.30 3.00
N LYS A 175 -8.57 20.28 2.25
CA LYS A 175 -7.94 21.49 1.71
C LYS A 175 -8.68 22.07 0.52
N LEU A 176 -9.19 21.23 -0.38
CA LEU A 176 -9.89 21.69 -1.58
C LEU A 176 -11.28 22.24 -1.28
N MET A 177 -11.93 21.71 -0.23
CA MET A 177 -13.29 22.07 0.19
C MET A 177 -13.33 23.03 1.38
N ASP A 178 -12.18 23.60 1.79
CA ASP A 178 -12.10 24.50 2.95
C ASP A 178 -13.06 25.69 2.80
N GLU A 179 -13.91 25.92 3.81
CA GLU A 179 -14.90 26.99 3.82
C GLU A 179 -14.27 28.39 3.85
N ASN A 180 -13.01 28.50 4.26
CA ASN A 180 -12.26 29.75 4.24
C ASN A 180 -11.73 30.11 2.84
N LEU A 181 -11.78 29.19 1.87
CA LEU A 181 -11.43 29.50 0.49
C LEU A 181 -12.52 30.37 -0.16
N PRO A 182 -12.12 31.34 -1.00
CA PRO A 182 -13.05 32.04 -1.89
C PRO A 182 -13.90 31.06 -2.69
N SER A 183 -15.18 31.39 -2.90
CA SER A 183 -16.12 30.49 -3.58
C SER A 183 -15.70 30.11 -5.00
N ASP A 184 -14.94 30.97 -5.68
CA ASP A 184 -14.42 30.74 -7.02
C ASP A 184 -13.10 29.95 -7.06
N ARG A 185 -12.53 29.65 -5.87
CA ARG A 185 -11.35 28.80 -5.67
C ARG A 185 -11.66 27.46 -5.02
N ARG A 186 -12.78 27.35 -4.30
CA ARG A 186 -13.20 26.11 -3.65
C ARG A 186 -13.54 25.05 -4.71
N ILE A 187 -13.08 23.81 -4.49
CA ILE A 187 -13.29 22.69 -5.41
C ILE A 187 -13.94 21.57 -4.61
N GLU A 188 -15.16 21.18 -4.99
CA GLU A 188 -15.79 20.00 -4.40
C GLU A 188 -15.06 18.72 -4.79
N VAL A 189 -14.97 17.77 -3.88
CA VAL A 189 -14.31 16.48 -4.11
C VAL A 189 -15.29 15.36 -3.80
N ARG A 190 -15.53 14.49 -4.79
CA ARG A 190 -16.27 13.24 -4.60
C ARG A 190 -15.28 12.09 -4.48
N GLU A 191 -15.18 11.52 -3.29
CA GLU A 191 -14.38 10.32 -3.02
C GLU A 191 -15.13 9.06 -3.44
N VAL A 192 -14.46 8.18 -4.17
CA VAL A 192 -14.94 6.85 -4.55
C VAL A 192 -13.89 5.82 -4.15
N GLU A 193 -14.25 4.97 -3.19
CA GLU A 193 -13.40 3.88 -2.71
C GLU A 193 -13.39 2.74 -3.73
N MET A 194 -12.32 2.66 -4.52
CA MET A 194 -12.13 1.70 -5.60
C MET A 194 -11.62 0.34 -5.12
N TYR A 195 -10.89 0.33 -4.02
CA TYR A 195 -10.29 -0.88 -3.48
C TYR A 195 -10.24 -0.83 -1.96
N GLU A 196 -10.14 -2.00 -1.35
CA GLU A 196 -9.87 -2.14 0.07
C GLU A 196 -8.61 -2.97 0.28
N THR A 197 -7.98 -2.77 1.44
CA THR A 197 -6.83 -3.56 1.87
C THR A 197 -7.22 -4.26 3.15
N ARG A 198 -7.29 -5.58 3.12
CA ARG A 198 -7.65 -6.38 4.29
C ARG A 198 -6.56 -7.38 4.61
N GLU A 199 -6.52 -7.82 5.86
CA GLU A 199 -5.77 -9.01 6.22
C GLU A 199 -6.33 -10.22 5.45
N MET A 200 -5.44 -11.10 5.01
CA MET A 200 -5.81 -12.33 4.33
C MET A 200 -6.43 -13.30 5.33
N GLU A 201 -7.63 -13.79 5.02
CA GLU A 201 -8.30 -14.81 5.85
C GLU A 201 -7.48 -16.09 5.99
N SER A 202 -6.66 -16.41 4.98
CA SER A 202 -5.76 -17.56 5.00
C SER A 202 -4.50 -17.32 5.83
N PHE A 203 -4.14 -16.08 6.17
CA PHE A 203 -2.87 -15.75 6.84
C PHE A 203 -2.60 -16.58 8.11
N PRO A 204 -3.54 -16.73 9.07
CA PRO A 204 -3.32 -17.55 10.26
C PRO A 204 -3.03 -19.03 9.92
N VAL A 205 -3.70 -19.56 8.89
CA VAL A 205 -3.56 -20.96 8.46
C VAL A 205 -2.25 -21.16 7.71
N ASP A 206 -1.94 -20.26 6.78
CA ASP A 206 -0.72 -20.28 5.98
C ASP A 206 0.52 -20.17 6.87
N LEU A 207 0.53 -19.22 7.81
CA LEU A 207 1.61 -19.07 8.79
C LEU A 207 1.78 -20.35 9.61
N ARG A 208 0.69 -20.93 10.13
CA ARG A 208 0.74 -22.16 10.93
C ARG A 208 1.27 -23.35 10.12
N ASN A 209 0.85 -23.48 8.87
CA ASN A 209 1.29 -24.56 7.99
C ASN A 209 2.78 -24.45 7.69
N VAL A 210 3.27 -23.23 7.42
CA VAL A 210 4.70 -22.98 7.22
C VAL A 210 5.47 -23.32 8.50
N LEU A 211 5.06 -22.80 9.66
CA LEU A 211 5.73 -23.06 10.94
C LEU A 211 5.79 -24.55 11.31
N ARG A 212 4.73 -25.33 11.02
CA ARG A 212 4.71 -26.80 11.24
C ARG A 212 5.67 -27.56 10.34
N GLY A 213 6.01 -27.00 9.17
CA GLY A 213 6.95 -27.61 8.23
C GLY A 213 8.41 -27.31 8.54
N LEU A 214 8.69 -26.43 9.51
CA LEU A 214 10.05 -26.09 9.93
C LEU A 214 10.57 -27.08 10.96
N ASP A 215 11.88 -27.25 10.99
CA ASP A 215 12.58 -28.02 12.03
C ASP A 215 12.50 -27.24 13.36
N PRO A 216 11.86 -27.78 14.42
CA PRO A 216 11.72 -27.11 15.71
C PRO A 216 13.06 -26.70 16.34
N GLU A 217 14.12 -27.46 16.07
CA GLU A 217 15.47 -27.20 16.60
C GLU A 217 16.22 -26.12 15.81
N SER A 218 15.69 -25.71 14.65
CA SER A 218 16.31 -24.70 13.79
C SER A 218 15.82 -23.29 14.11
N THR A 219 16.76 -22.34 14.24
CA THR A 219 16.39 -20.93 14.37
C THR A 219 15.68 -20.43 13.11
N THR A 220 14.50 -19.87 13.28
CA THR A 220 13.65 -19.29 12.23
C THR A 220 13.49 -17.80 12.47
N TRP A 221 13.65 -16.98 11.43
CA TRP A 221 13.30 -15.57 11.48
C TRP A 221 11.91 -15.31 10.92
N VAL A 222 11.11 -14.50 11.59
CA VAL A 222 9.83 -13.96 11.11
C VAL A 222 9.99 -12.45 10.96
N VAL A 223 9.84 -11.96 9.73
CA VAL A 223 10.03 -10.55 9.39
C VAL A 223 8.69 -9.89 9.14
N VAL A 224 8.36 -8.87 9.95
CA VAL A 224 7.07 -8.18 9.95
C VAL A 224 7.18 -6.83 9.21
N PHE A 225 6.37 -6.66 8.17
CA PHE A 225 6.45 -5.51 7.26
C PHE A 225 5.48 -4.37 7.59
N SER A 226 4.48 -4.61 8.44
CA SER A 226 3.52 -3.57 8.82
C SER A 226 2.81 -3.94 10.13
N PRO A 227 2.14 -2.98 10.78
CA PRO A 227 1.25 -3.27 11.90
C PRO A 227 0.14 -4.27 11.58
N ALA A 228 -0.30 -4.34 10.32
CA ALA A 228 -1.32 -5.31 9.90
C ALA A 228 -0.77 -6.75 10.02
N GLY A 229 -1.56 -7.66 10.59
CA GLY A 229 -1.14 -9.02 10.87
C GLY A 229 -0.28 -9.21 12.13
N CYS A 230 0.05 -8.15 12.89
CA CYS A 230 0.86 -8.29 14.11
C CYS A 230 0.19 -9.20 15.15
N GLU A 231 -1.09 -8.94 15.48
CA GLU A 231 -1.84 -9.75 16.44
C GLU A 231 -1.97 -11.21 15.98
N THR A 232 -2.37 -11.42 14.73
CA THR A 232 -2.52 -12.75 14.12
C THR A 232 -1.20 -13.51 14.09
N MET A 233 -0.09 -12.84 13.77
CA MET A 233 1.25 -13.42 13.82
C MET A 233 1.60 -13.87 15.23
N LEU A 234 1.40 -13.01 16.24
CA LEU A 234 1.73 -13.33 17.63
C LEU A 234 0.89 -14.51 18.17
N LYS A 235 -0.40 -14.58 17.80
CA LYS A 235 -1.24 -15.76 18.06
C LYS A 235 -0.71 -17.01 17.34
N GLY A 236 -0.27 -16.86 16.09
CA GLY A 236 0.26 -17.94 15.25
C GLY A 236 1.57 -18.55 15.76
N ILE A 237 2.49 -17.72 16.28
CA ILE A 237 3.76 -18.18 16.88
C ILE A 237 3.61 -18.59 18.35
N GLY A 238 2.39 -18.57 18.88
CA GLY A 238 2.07 -19.05 20.23
C GLY A 238 2.38 -18.08 21.37
N PHE A 239 2.70 -16.81 21.07
CA PHE A 239 3.05 -15.78 22.07
C PHE A 239 1.81 -15.22 22.78
N LEU A 240 0.67 -15.12 22.08
CA LEU A 240 -0.60 -14.72 22.66
C LEU A 240 -1.49 -15.95 22.93
N ASP A 241 -2.25 -15.91 24.03
CA ASP A 241 -3.36 -16.83 24.25
C ASP A 241 -4.60 -16.48 23.40
N SER A 242 -5.65 -17.29 23.51
CA SER A 242 -6.93 -17.08 22.81
C SER A 242 -7.60 -15.75 23.18
N ASP A 243 -7.26 -15.16 24.32
CA ASP A 243 -7.80 -13.91 24.83
C ASP A 243 -6.91 -12.69 24.49
N GLY A 244 -5.80 -12.91 23.76
CA GLY A 244 -4.89 -11.84 23.32
C GLY A 244 -3.89 -11.38 24.39
N ASN A 245 -3.72 -12.14 25.48
CA ASN A 245 -2.74 -11.85 26.52
C ASN A 245 -1.43 -12.59 26.25
N ALA A 246 -0.30 -11.99 26.62
CA ALA A 246 1.01 -12.63 26.54
C ALA A 246 1.07 -13.84 27.48
N LYS A 247 1.41 -15.02 26.96
CA LYS A 247 1.58 -16.22 27.79
C LYS A 247 2.81 -16.07 28.72
N SER A 248 2.70 -16.52 29.97
CA SER A 248 3.83 -16.48 30.92
C SER A 248 4.97 -17.40 30.45
N ASN A 249 6.18 -16.85 30.37
CA ASN A 249 7.44 -17.50 29.96
C ASN A 249 7.80 -18.76 30.79
N ASN A 250 7.24 -19.93 30.49
CA ASN A 250 7.67 -21.18 31.12
C ASN A 250 7.65 -22.41 30.18
N GLU A 251 7.66 -22.20 28.86
CA GLU A 251 7.96 -23.26 27.89
C GLU A 251 9.25 -22.88 27.14
N PRO A 252 10.11 -23.85 26.78
CA PRO A 252 11.40 -23.59 26.16
C PRO A 252 11.23 -22.69 24.93
N GLN A 253 11.97 -21.58 24.97
CA GLN A 253 12.15 -20.57 23.93
C GLN A 253 11.90 -21.13 22.53
N SER A 254 10.81 -20.69 21.90
CA SER A 254 10.62 -20.96 20.49
C SER A 254 11.88 -20.54 19.74
N SER A 255 12.36 -21.38 18.83
CA SER A 255 13.45 -21.06 17.91
C SER A 255 13.10 -19.92 16.94
N ILE A 256 12.02 -19.19 17.20
CA ILE A 256 11.45 -18.14 16.36
C ILE A 256 11.93 -16.78 16.86
N LEU A 257 12.71 -16.12 16.03
CA LEU A 257 13.14 -14.73 16.20
C LEU A 257 12.29 -13.83 15.33
N VAL A 258 12.01 -12.62 15.80
CA VAL A 258 11.11 -11.67 15.13
C VAL A 258 11.87 -10.39 14.80
N ALA A 259 11.88 -10.02 13.52
CA ALA A 259 12.43 -8.76 13.03
C ALA A 259 11.31 -7.87 12.49
N THR A 260 11.45 -6.54 12.63
CA THR A 260 10.49 -5.57 12.07
C THR A 260 11.14 -4.66 11.04
N ILE A 261 10.40 -4.32 9.98
CA ILE A 261 10.87 -3.41 8.91
C ILE A 261 11.13 -1.97 9.38
N GLY A 262 10.61 -1.59 10.54
CA GLY A 262 10.89 -0.28 11.10
C GLY A 262 10.14 0.01 12.40
N PRO A 263 10.36 1.22 12.96
CA PRO A 263 9.86 1.63 14.28
C PRO A 263 8.35 1.50 14.46
N THR A 264 7.56 1.88 13.45
CA THR A 264 6.09 1.82 13.52
C THR A 264 5.58 0.40 13.79
N THR A 265 6.16 -0.60 13.11
CA THR A 265 5.79 -2.01 13.29
C THR A 265 6.29 -2.55 14.63
N ARG A 266 7.51 -2.17 15.04
CA ARG A 266 8.05 -2.50 16.37
C ARG A 266 7.14 -1.98 17.48
N ASP A 267 6.73 -0.72 17.39
CA ASP A 267 5.93 -0.08 18.44
C ASP A 267 4.51 -0.66 18.50
N CYS A 268 3.96 -1.12 17.36
CA CYS A 268 2.74 -1.93 17.33
C CYS A 268 2.89 -3.24 18.11
N LEU A 269 3.97 -4.00 17.88
CA LEU A 269 4.23 -5.24 18.63
C LEU A 269 4.42 -5.00 20.13
N LYS A 270 5.11 -3.90 20.51
CA LYS A 270 5.24 -3.49 21.92
C LYS A 270 3.89 -3.19 22.57
N GLY A 271 2.91 -2.69 21.80
CA GLY A 271 1.53 -2.51 22.26
C GLY A 271 0.86 -3.82 22.71
N PHE A 272 1.30 -4.96 22.17
CA PHE A 272 0.87 -6.31 22.60
C PHE A 272 1.78 -6.93 23.68
N GLY A 273 2.71 -6.15 24.26
CA GLY A 273 3.69 -6.67 25.21
C GLY A 273 4.81 -7.51 24.60
N PHE A 274 4.93 -7.55 23.27
CA PHE A 274 5.99 -8.28 22.57
C PHE A 274 7.12 -7.35 22.14
N SER A 275 8.36 -7.66 22.53
CA SER A 275 9.54 -6.93 22.03
C SER A 275 10.19 -7.74 20.91
N PRO A 276 10.22 -7.22 19.66
CA PRO A 276 10.92 -7.91 18.57
C PRO A 276 12.43 -7.94 18.84
N HIS A 277 13.09 -8.97 18.33
CA HIS A 277 14.50 -9.25 18.51
C HIS A 277 15.38 -8.30 17.68
N ALA A 278 14.89 -7.89 16.51
CA ALA A 278 15.58 -6.96 15.62
C ALA A 278 14.61 -5.92 15.04
N CYS A 279 15.09 -4.70 14.82
CA CYS A 279 14.34 -3.66 14.13
C CYS A 279 15.26 -2.97 13.12
N ALA A 280 14.87 -2.95 11.85
CA ALA A 280 15.64 -2.25 10.84
C ALA A 280 15.59 -0.73 11.05
N GLU A 281 16.74 -0.08 10.86
CA GLU A 281 16.86 1.39 10.83
C GLU A 281 16.28 1.97 9.54
N GLN A 282 16.39 1.21 8.45
CA GLN A 282 15.89 1.57 7.12
C GLN A 282 14.94 0.48 6.61
N PRO A 283 13.78 0.84 6.02
CA PRO A 283 12.81 -0.13 5.52
C PRO A 283 13.25 -0.71 4.17
N SER A 284 14.37 -1.44 4.17
CA SER A 284 14.97 -2.08 2.99
C SER A 284 15.42 -3.52 3.29
N PRO A 285 15.67 -4.33 2.24
CA PRO A 285 16.29 -5.65 2.40
C PRO A 285 17.59 -5.60 3.21
N GLU A 286 18.47 -4.65 2.90
CA GLU A 286 19.75 -4.45 3.59
C GLU A 286 19.55 -4.04 5.04
N GLY A 287 18.54 -3.21 5.31
CA GLY A 287 18.19 -2.78 6.67
C GLY A 287 17.74 -3.94 7.56
N ILE A 288 16.88 -4.83 7.05
CA ILE A 288 16.45 -6.04 7.78
C ILE A 288 17.63 -6.95 8.05
N LEU A 289 18.42 -7.22 7.02
CA LEU A 289 19.58 -8.09 7.11
C LEU A 289 20.60 -7.59 8.14
N LYS A 290 20.95 -6.30 8.08
CA LYS A 290 21.85 -5.66 9.05
C LYS A 290 21.32 -5.83 10.47
N ALA A 291 20.03 -5.64 10.69
CA ALA A 291 19.41 -5.79 12.01
C ALA A 291 19.47 -7.25 12.51
N ILE A 292 19.27 -8.23 11.63
CA ILE A 292 19.43 -9.66 11.95
C ILE A 292 20.88 -9.98 12.31
N ASP A 293 21.85 -9.49 11.53
CA ASP A 293 23.27 -9.75 11.79
C ASP A 293 23.75 -9.09 13.08
N GLN A 294 23.30 -7.87 13.38
CA GLN A 294 23.59 -7.18 14.65
C GLN A 294 23.08 -7.99 15.86
N TYR A 295 21.82 -8.44 15.82
CA TYR A 295 21.25 -9.27 16.87
C TYR A 295 22.07 -10.56 17.08
N ARG A 296 22.46 -11.23 15.99
CA ARG A 296 23.26 -12.46 16.05
C ARG A 296 24.68 -12.25 16.57
N ALA A 297 25.25 -11.07 16.35
CA ALA A 297 26.55 -10.68 16.90
C ALA A 297 26.48 -10.25 18.38
N GLY A 298 25.29 -10.21 18.99
CA GLY A 298 25.09 -9.71 20.35
C GLY A 298 25.23 -8.18 20.46
N ILE A 299 25.12 -7.47 19.34
CA ILE A 299 25.17 -6.02 19.28
C ILE A 299 23.73 -5.51 19.39
N ASN A 300 23.38 -5.03 20.58
CA ASN A 300 22.07 -4.40 20.86
C ASN A 300 22.05 -2.93 20.44
#